data_AF-W7I3C2-F1
#
_entry.id   AF-W7I3C2-F1
#
_cell.length_a   1.000
_cell.length_b   1.000
_cell.length_c   1.000
_cell.angle_alpha   90.00
_cell.angle_beta   90.00
_cell.angle_gamma   90.00
#
_symmetry.space_group_name_H-M   'P 1'
#
loop_
_entity.id
_entity.type
_entity.pdbx_description
1 polymer ?
#
loop_
_entity_poly.entity_id
_entity_poly.type
_entity_poly.pdbx_seq_one_letter_code
_entity_poly.pdbx_strand_id
1 'polypeptide(L)'
;MAVLSTLAPAPLSLLALALPALILSEAAAFYPGSAIFKLAASSAFLWRSVLVPPARNSTSSWITASLACGLVGDFCLIPSKKAYSSPKAGHEGDSPWFKVGMLAFMLNHAGYIIAFLQSLPQMNWLTFAVTFVACIAAGDLAGMPVPWRRAAGSTASSTTSPRLPTVSTKVKNTDIPSSPLAADRPTTSDSGVTDLSISIPTTPKPSSPQPSTAASPLLPSSRPSSSSFIPTLAIPPDMKPLILLYQLIITTMVASATGTRGLTSARALGAVMFMVSDMIVAWDTFSVKSSPTSAEGPKQGSCGRDGWVMRGVGWVLYFGGQYLLAARGAA
;
A
#
# COMPACT_ATOMS: atom_id res chain seq x y z
N MET A 1 20.16 -40.88 15.97
CA MET A 1 19.28 -39.88 15.33
C MET A 1 19.80 -38.46 15.59
N ALA A 2 20.91 -38.05 14.98
CA ALA A 2 21.53 -36.74 15.24
C ALA A 2 21.87 -35.94 13.97
N VAL A 3 21.46 -36.44 12.79
CA VAL A 3 21.85 -35.87 11.47
C VAL A 3 20.67 -35.16 10.78
N LEU A 4 19.44 -35.26 11.32
CA LEU A 4 18.27 -34.55 10.79
C LEU A 4 18.04 -33.17 11.44
N SER A 5 18.94 -32.73 12.32
CA SER A 5 18.85 -31.42 13.01
C SER A 5 19.67 -30.31 12.33
N THR A 6 20.48 -30.64 11.32
CA THR A 6 21.30 -29.68 10.56
C THR A 6 20.63 -29.20 9.26
N LEU A 7 19.48 -29.77 8.89
CA LEU A 7 18.78 -29.44 7.64
C LEU A 7 17.44 -28.70 7.84
N ALA A 8 17.02 -28.44 9.08
CA ALA A 8 15.98 -27.45 9.31
C ALA A 8 16.62 -26.08 9.13
N PRO A 9 16.29 -25.30 8.08
CA PRO A 9 16.78 -23.94 8.00
C PRO A 9 16.33 -23.24 9.28
N ALA A 10 17.30 -22.81 10.09
CA ALA A 10 16.99 -21.97 11.23
C ALA A 10 16.11 -20.81 10.71
N PRO A 11 15.07 -20.37 11.44
CA PRO A 11 14.16 -19.34 10.91
C PRO A 11 14.89 -18.08 10.43
N LEU A 12 16.04 -17.77 11.05
CA LEU A 12 16.92 -16.70 10.60
C LEU A 12 17.55 -16.95 9.23
N SER A 13 17.95 -18.19 8.92
CA SER A 13 18.45 -18.56 7.59
C SER A 13 17.34 -18.44 6.53
N LEU A 14 16.10 -18.83 6.88
CA LEU A 14 14.96 -18.63 5.98
C LEU A 14 14.75 -17.15 5.67
N LEU A 15 14.76 -16.29 6.69
CA LEU A 15 14.64 -14.84 6.52
C LEU A 15 15.82 -14.26 5.72
N ALA A 16 17.05 -14.65 6.05
CA ALA A 16 18.27 -14.15 5.42
C ALA A 16 18.36 -14.50 3.93
N LEU A 17 17.74 -15.62 3.51
CA LEU A 17 17.63 -15.98 2.10
C LEU A 17 16.39 -15.35 1.44
N ALA A 18 15.24 -15.39 2.11
CA ALA A 18 13.97 -14.91 1.56
C ALA A 18 13.96 -13.39 1.33
N LEU A 19 14.57 -12.58 2.20
CA LEU A 19 14.55 -11.12 2.05
C LEU A 19 15.35 -10.63 0.83
N PRO A 20 16.62 -11.03 0.61
CA PRO A 20 17.33 -10.69 -0.62
C PRO A 20 16.62 -11.24 -1.87
N ALA A 21 16.09 -12.47 -1.80
CA ALA A 21 15.35 -13.08 -2.91
C ALA A 21 14.06 -12.30 -3.23
N LEU A 22 13.37 -11.78 -2.22
CA LEU A 22 12.22 -10.89 -2.38
C LEU A 22 12.63 -9.61 -3.11
N ILE A 23 13.68 -8.93 -2.65
CA ILE A 23 14.16 -7.68 -3.27
C ILE A 23 14.59 -7.93 -4.72
N LEU A 24 15.31 -9.03 -4.97
CA LEU A 24 15.73 -9.41 -6.32
C LEU A 24 14.54 -9.74 -7.22
N SER A 25 13.53 -10.43 -6.69
CA SER A 25 12.29 -10.72 -7.44
C SER A 25 11.53 -9.45 -7.81
N GLU A 26 11.53 -8.44 -6.93
CA GLU A 26 10.93 -7.14 -7.17
C GLU A 26 11.73 -6.34 -8.22
N ALA A 27 13.06 -6.38 -8.14
CA ALA A 27 13.95 -5.76 -9.13
C ALA A 27 13.78 -6.40 -10.52
N ALA A 28 13.53 -7.71 -10.58
CA ALA A 28 13.28 -8.46 -11.81
C ALA A 28 11.82 -8.46 -12.27
N ALA A 29 10.91 -7.77 -11.56
CA ALA A 29 9.47 -7.81 -11.81
C ALA A 29 8.87 -9.24 -11.88
N PHE A 30 9.40 -10.16 -11.07
CA PHE A 30 8.98 -11.55 -11.01
C PHE A 30 7.90 -11.76 -9.94
N TYR A 31 6.63 -11.55 -10.34
CA TYR A 31 5.45 -11.64 -9.48
C TYR A 31 5.40 -12.85 -8.53
N PRO A 32 5.48 -14.11 -9.00
CA PRO A 32 5.35 -15.25 -8.11
C PRO A 32 6.51 -15.34 -7.11
N GLY A 33 7.71 -14.88 -7.49
CA GLY A 33 8.84 -14.77 -6.56
C GLY A 33 8.54 -13.76 -5.45
N SER A 34 8.01 -12.59 -5.79
CA SER A 34 7.67 -11.58 -4.79
C SER A 34 6.61 -12.07 -3.80
N ALA A 35 5.60 -12.81 -4.28
CA ALA A 35 4.60 -13.44 -3.43
C ALA A 35 5.20 -14.51 -2.49
N ILE A 36 5.95 -15.48 -3.05
CA ILE A 36 6.50 -16.60 -2.29
C ILE A 36 7.52 -16.12 -1.26
N PHE A 37 8.48 -15.28 -1.66
CA PHE A 37 9.55 -14.84 -0.77
C PHE A 37 9.04 -13.91 0.34
N LYS A 38 8.00 -13.12 0.09
CA LYS A 38 7.33 -12.32 1.13
C LYS A 38 6.69 -13.22 2.19
N LEU A 39 5.94 -14.23 1.77
CA LEU A 39 5.32 -15.20 2.69
C LEU A 39 6.37 -16.03 3.43
N ALA A 40 7.46 -16.42 2.76
CA ALA A 40 8.55 -17.16 3.38
C ALA A 40 9.27 -16.32 4.45
N ALA A 41 9.58 -15.05 4.16
CA ALA A 41 10.18 -14.13 5.13
C ALA A 41 9.26 -13.90 6.34
N SER A 42 7.96 -13.72 6.12
CA SER A 42 6.97 -13.54 7.20
C SER A 42 6.79 -14.81 8.05
N SER A 43 6.69 -15.98 7.39
CA SER A 43 6.57 -17.28 8.06
C SER A 43 7.76 -17.62 8.95
N ALA A 44 8.95 -17.09 8.63
CA ALA A 44 10.13 -17.26 9.47
C ALA A 44 9.94 -16.71 10.90
N PHE A 45 9.26 -15.57 11.04
CA PHE A 45 8.99 -15.00 12.37
C PHE A 45 7.97 -15.83 13.14
N LEU A 46 6.88 -16.23 12.48
CA LEU A 46 5.85 -17.05 13.10
C LEU A 46 6.42 -18.41 13.53
N TRP A 47 7.17 -19.06 12.64
CA TRP A 47 7.85 -20.32 12.94
C TRP A 47 8.76 -20.18 14.16
N ARG A 48 9.58 -19.13 14.21
CA ARG A 48 10.43 -18.87 15.37
C ARG A 48 9.63 -18.68 16.65
N SER A 49 8.52 -17.94 16.59
CA SER A 49 7.65 -17.68 17.75
C SER A 49 7.01 -18.96 18.29
N VAL A 50 6.62 -19.89 17.40
CA VAL A 50 6.04 -21.19 17.78
C VAL A 50 7.08 -22.12 18.41
N LEU A 51 8.36 -22.04 17.99
CA LEU A 51 9.44 -22.84 18.56
C LEU A 51 9.88 -22.37 19.96
N VAL A 52 9.65 -21.10 20.31
CA VAL A 52 9.95 -20.60 21.65
C VAL A 52 8.85 -21.07 22.60
N PRO A 53 9.18 -21.84 23.66
CA PRO A 53 8.19 -22.28 24.64
C PRO A 53 7.47 -21.05 25.20
N PRO A 54 6.12 -21.07 25.30
CA PRO A 54 5.39 -19.94 25.82
C PRO A 54 5.90 -19.63 27.23
N ALA A 55 6.37 -18.40 27.42
CA ALA A 55 6.71 -17.92 28.74
C ALA A 55 5.49 -18.04 29.66
N ARG A 56 5.71 -18.08 30.97
CA ARG A 56 4.63 -18.21 31.98
C ARG A 56 3.61 -17.06 31.91
N ASN A 57 3.93 -15.98 31.19
CA ASN A 57 3.06 -14.83 30.93
C ASN A 57 2.42 -14.89 29.53
N SER A 58 1.27 -14.25 29.38
CA SER A 58 0.53 -14.19 28.10
C SER A 58 1.23 -13.37 27.01
N THR A 59 2.43 -12.82 27.25
CA THR A 59 3.14 -11.96 26.28
C THR A 59 3.51 -12.74 25.03
N SER A 60 4.01 -13.97 25.21
CA SER A 60 4.42 -14.82 24.09
C SER A 60 3.23 -15.17 23.18
N SER A 61 2.04 -15.38 23.74
CA SER A 61 0.84 -15.67 22.93
C SER A 61 0.37 -14.47 22.12
N TRP A 62 0.44 -13.25 22.69
CA TRP A 62 0.11 -12.03 21.95
C TRP A 62 1.10 -11.77 20.81
N ILE A 63 2.38 -12.02 21.02
CA ILE A 63 3.39 -11.90 19.97
C ILE A 63 3.15 -12.94 18.86
N THR A 64 2.87 -14.20 19.20
CA THR A 64 2.56 -15.22 18.18
C THR A 64 1.28 -14.88 17.40
N ALA A 65 0.21 -14.44 18.09
CA ALA A 65 -1.03 -14.02 17.44
C ALA A 65 -0.82 -12.79 16.53
N SER A 66 -0.04 -11.82 16.99
CA SER A 66 0.40 -10.65 16.22
C SER A 66 1.08 -11.08 14.93
N LEU A 67 2.10 -11.95 15.01
CA LEU A 67 2.83 -12.46 13.86
C LEU A 67 1.94 -13.24 12.89
N ALA A 68 0.97 -14.01 13.39
CA ALA A 68 -0.01 -14.69 12.55
C ALA A 68 -0.89 -13.69 11.80
N CYS A 69 -1.36 -12.62 12.46
CA CYS A 69 -2.07 -11.53 11.79
C CYS A 69 -1.18 -10.83 10.76
N GLY A 70 0.10 -10.60 11.05
CA GLY A 70 1.07 -10.04 10.10
C GLY A 70 1.23 -10.89 8.85
N LEU A 71 1.33 -12.21 9.00
CA LEU A 71 1.40 -13.15 7.88
C LEU A 71 0.13 -13.12 7.01
N VAL A 72 -1.05 -13.07 7.64
CA VAL A 72 -2.32 -12.90 6.92
C VAL A 72 -2.35 -11.56 6.18
N GLY A 73 -1.89 -10.48 6.82
CA GLY A 73 -1.73 -9.17 6.20
C GLY A 73 -0.83 -9.21 4.98
N ASP A 74 0.33 -9.86 5.10
CA ASP A 74 1.30 -10.04 4.00
C ASP A 74 0.67 -10.76 2.81
N PHE A 75 -0.11 -11.82 3.06
CA PHE A 75 -0.85 -12.58 2.05
C PHE A 75 -1.92 -11.73 1.36
N CYS A 76 -2.74 -11.02 2.13
CA CYS A 76 -3.83 -10.19 1.60
C CYS A 76 -3.34 -8.95 0.82
N LEU A 77 -2.14 -8.44 1.17
CA LEU A 77 -1.48 -7.35 0.44
C LEU A 77 -0.63 -7.82 -0.75
N ILE A 78 -0.73 -9.08 -1.17
CA ILE A 78 -0.12 -9.50 -2.44
C ILE A 78 -0.95 -8.86 -3.57
N PRO A 79 -0.34 -8.01 -4.43
CA PRO A 79 -1.06 -7.37 -5.53
C PRO A 79 -1.65 -8.43 -6.47
N SER A 80 -2.81 -8.15 -7.06
CA SER A 80 -3.28 -9.00 -8.15
C SER A 80 -2.28 -8.96 -9.32
N LYS A 81 -2.20 -10.03 -10.12
CA LYS A 81 -1.32 -10.08 -11.31
C LYS A 81 -1.51 -8.88 -12.25
N LYS A 82 -2.75 -8.39 -12.38
CA LYS A 82 -3.09 -7.20 -13.18
C LYS A 82 -2.52 -5.92 -12.57
N ALA A 83 -2.70 -5.72 -11.27
CA ALA A 83 -2.15 -4.55 -10.56
C ALA A 83 -0.61 -4.57 -10.53
N TYR A 84 -0.01 -5.76 -10.42
CA TYR A 84 1.43 -5.94 -10.41
C TYR A 84 2.09 -5.52 -11.74
N SER A 85 1.52 -5.93 -12.88
CA SER A 85 2.06 -5.61 -14.22
C SER A 85 1.58 -4.27 -14.78
N SER A 86 0.49 -3.71 -14.27
CA SER A 86 -0.10 -2.46 -14.78
C SER A 86 -0.56 -1.57 -13.62
N PRO A 87 0.38 -0.98 -12.85
CA PRO A 87 0.08 -0.18 -11.67
C PRO A 87 -0.66 1.14 -11.98
N LYS A 88 -0.87 1.49 -13.26
CA LYS A 88 -1.58 2.70 -13.70
C LYS A 88 -3.10 2.50 -13.86
N ALA A 89 -3.61 1.28 -13.75
CA ALA A 89 -4.98 0.95 -14.16
C ALA A 89 -6.03 0.98 -13.03
N GLY A 90 -5.68 1.36 -11.79
CA GLY A 90 -6.64 1.52 -10.71
C GLY A 90 -5.99 1.81 -9.35
N HIS A 91 -6.77 2.34 -8.41
CA HIS A 91 -6.35 2.49 -7.02
C HIS A 91 -6.29 1.09 -6.36
N GLU A 92 -5.09 0.59 -6.10
CA GLU A 92 -4.88 -0.68 -5.39
C GLU A 92 -5.57 -0.69 -4.00
N GLY A 93 -5.71 0.49 -3.39
CA GLY A 93 -6.39 0.70 -2.12
C GLY A 93 -7.88 0.33 -2.08
N ASP A 94 -8.55 0.24 -3.23
CA ASP A 94 -9.99 -0.03 -3.29
C ASP A 94 -10.32 -1.53 -3.22
N SER A 95 -9.31 -2.40 -3.37
CA SER A 95 -9.49 -3.84 -3.30
C SER A 95 -9.96 -4.28 -1.90
N PRO A 96 -11.01 -5.10 -1.77
CA PRO A 96 -11.41 -5.66 -0.48
C PRO A 96 -10.26 -6.41 0.22
N TRP A 97 -9.44 -7.11 -0.56
CA TRP A 97 -8.25 -7.82 -0.03
C TRP A 97 -7.22 -6.86 0.55
N PHE A 98 -7.05 -5.68 -0.07
CA PHE A 98 -6.17 -4.66 0.46
C PHE A 98 -6.67 -4.16 1.83
N LYS A 99 -7.97 -3.88 1.95
CA LYS A 99 -8.60 -3.45 3.21
C LYS A 99 -8.48 -4.51 4.31
N VAL A 100 -8.71 -5.78 3.99
CA VAL A 100 -8.50 -6.91 4.91
C VAL A 100 -7.04 -7.03 5.32
N GLY A 101 -6.11 -6.87 4.37
CA GLY A 101 -4.67 -6.90 4.65
C GLY A 101 -4.25 -5.78 5.60
N MET A 102 -4.70 -4.54 5.37
CA MET A 102 -4.46 -3.43 6.28
C MET A 102 -5.05 -3.69 7.67
N LEU A 103 -6.28 -4.23 7.77
CA LEU A 103 -6.87 -4.57 9.06
C LEU A 103 -6.05 -5.64 9.80
N ALA A 104 -5.57 -6.66 9.10
CA ALA A 104 -4.70 -7.68 9.69
C ALA A 104 -3.37 -7.07 10.18
N PHE A 105 -2.80 -6.11 9.45
CA PHE A 105 -1.64 -5.34 9.91
C PHE A 105 -1.91 -4.48 11.13
N MET A 106 -3.08 -3.85 11.23
CA MET A 106 -3.49 -3.13 12.43
C MET A 106 -3.58 -4.05 13.64
N LEU A 107 -4.13 -5.25 13.47
CA LEU A 107 -4.21 -6.25 14.53
C LEU A 107 -2.82 -6.77 14.94
N ASN A 108 -1.90 -6.93 13.99
CA ASN A 108 -0.49 -7.20 14.29
C ASN A 108 0.09 -6.09 15.20
N HIS A 109 0.00 -4.83 14.81
CA HIS A 109 0.51 -3.73 15.64
C HIS A 109 -0.18 -3.63 17.01
N ALA A 110 -1.50 -3.86 17.08
CA ALA A 110 -2.26 -3.92 18.32
C ALA A 110 -1.78 -5.06 19.25
N GLY A 111 -1.44 -6.22 18.69
CA GLY A 111 -0.86 -7.34 19.42
C GLY A 111 0.47 -6.97 20.09
N TYR A 112 1.35 -6.25 19.39
CA TYR A 112 2.59 -5.72 19.97
C TYR A 112 2.33 -4.70 21.07
N ILE A 113 1.37 -3.77 20.88
CA ILE A 113 0.98 -2.81 21.92
C ILE A 113 0.55 -3.54 23.19
N ILE A 114 -0.35 -4.52 23.09
CA ILE A 114 -0.83 -5.31 24.24
C ILE A 114 0.36 -6.02 24.91
N ALA A 115 1.26 -6.62 24.14
CA ALA A 115 2.45 -7.26 24.66
C ALA A 115 3.37 -6.29 25.42
N PHE A 116 3.56 -5.05 24.93
CA PHE A 116 4.34 -4.03 25.63
C PHE A 116 3.65 -3.52 26.89
N LEU A 117 2.33 -3.32 26.82
CA LEU A 117 1.55 -2.87 27.96
C LEU A 117 1.52 -3.90 29.09
N GLN A 118 1.72 -5.20 28.85
CA GLN A 118 1.87 -6.15 29.96
C GLN A 118 3.06 -5.83 30.91
N SER A 119 3.96 -4.93 30.51
CA SER A 119 5.01 -4.35 31.35
C SER A 119 4.63 -2.99 31.97
N LEU A 120 3.33 -2.69 32.18
CA LEU A 120 2.82 -1.40 32.70
C LEU A 120 3.59 -0.79 33.88
N PRO A 121 4.06 -1.55 34.90
CA PRO A 121 4.78 -0.96 36.03
C PRO A 121 6.07 -0.20 35.66
N GLN A 122 6.60 -0.44 34.46
CA GLN A 122 7.82 0.19 33.95
C GLN A 122 7.55 1.33 32.94
N MET A 123 6.29 1.74 32.75
CA MET A 123 5.94 2.73 31.75
C MET A 123 6.30 4.17 32.18
N ASN A 124 7.22 4.80 31.47
CA ASN A 124 7.44 6.24 31.54
C ASN A 124 6.40 6.96 30.66
N TRP A 125 5.33 7.43 31.30
CA TRP A 125 4.21 8.11 30.66
C TRP A 125 4.61 9.42 29.96
N LEU A 126 5.63 10.14 30.45
CA LEU A 126 6.12 11.34 29.80
C LEU A 126 6.79 11.00 28.47
N THR A 127 7.70 10.01 28.47
CA THR A 127 8.32 9.51 27.22
C THR A 127 7.27 8.99 26.26
N PHE A 128 6.28 8.25 26.74
CA PHE A 128 5.16 7.79 25.92
C PHE A 128 4.44 8.97 25.24
N ALA A 129 4.01 9.96 26.02
CA ALA A 129 3.23 11.10 25.52
C ALA A 129 4.03 11.95 24.53
N VAL A 130 5.30 12.24 24.83
CA VAL A 130 6.18 13.02 23.95
C VAL A 130 6.42 12.28 22.63
N THR A 131 6.75 10.99 22.69
CA THR A 131 6.95 10.17 21.48
C THR A 131 5.67 10.10 20.66
N PHE A 132 4.51 9.90 21.30
CA PHE A 132 3.23 9.82 20.61
C PHE A 132 2.96 11.10 19.80
N VAL A 133 3.07 12.27 20.43
CA VAL A 133 2.86 13.56 19.77
C VAL A 133 3.89 13.78 18.65
N ALA A 134 5.16 13.44 18.89
CA ALA A 134 6.21 13.54 17.88
C ALA A 134 5.93 12.66 16.66
N CYS A 135 5.46 11.42 16.86
CA CYS A 135 5.10 10.52 15.77
C CYS A 135 3.92 11.03 14.95
N ILE A 136 2.88 11.60 15.58
CA ILE A 136 1.77 12.16 14.81
C ILE A 136 2.21 13.41 14.05
N ALA A 137 3.03 14.28 14.65
CA ALA A 137 3.59 15.42 13.95
C ALA A 137 4.46 15.00 12.75
N ALA A 138 5.28 13.95 12.90
CA ALA A 138 6.04 13.38 11.80
C ALA A 138 5.14 12.81 10.70
N GLY A 139 4.03 12.15 11.06
CA GLY A 139 3.01 11.69 10.12
C GLY A 139 2.35 12.84 9.34
N ASP A 140 1.98 13.92 10.03
CA ASP A 140 1.39 15.12 9.40
C ASP A 140 2.38 15.78 8.42
N LEU A 141 3.65 15.90 8.82
CA LEU A 141 4.73 16.41 7.96
C LEU A 141 4.98 15.54 6.73
N ALA A 142 4.70 14.24 6.83
CA ALA A 142 4.74 13.30 5.72
C ALA A 142 3.49 13.31 4.83
N GLY A 143 2.50 14.16 5.14
CA GLY A 143 1.24 14.29 4.40
C GLY A 143 0.15 13.29 4.82
N MET A 144 0.37 12.51 5.88
CA MET A 144 -0.65 11.59 6.39
C MET A 144 -1.83 12.37 6.98
N PRO A 145 -3.07 11.86 6.87
CA PRO A 145 -4.21 12.51 7.47
C PRO A 145 -4.05 12.55 8.99
N VAL A 146 -4.41 13.67 9.60
CA VAL A 146 -4.43 13.85 11.06
C VAL A 146 -5.80 14.35 11.52
N PRO A 147 -6.27 13.90 12.70
CA PRO A 147 -7.63 14.16 13.14
C PRO A 147 -7.92 15.64 13.42
N TRP A 148 -6.89 16.45 13.72
CA TRP A 148 -7.06 17.88 14.00
C TRP A 148 -7.09 18.78 12.77
N ARG A 149 -6.62 18.30 11.61
CA ARG A 149 -6.66 19.07 10.36
C ARG A 149 -8.10 19.06 9.87
N ARG A 150 -8.88 20.08 10.24
CA ARG A 150 -10.23 20.27 9.69
C ARG A 150 -10.14 20.16 8.18
N ALA A 151 -11.07 19.42 7.59
CA ALA A 151 -11.27 19.43 6.16
C ALA A 151 -11.69 20.85 5.74
N ALA A 152 -10.72 21.71 5.46
CA ALA A 152 -10.96 23.00 4.84
C ALA A 152 -11.46 22.71 3.42
N GLY A 153 -12.78 22.57 3.27
CA GLY A 153 -13.38 22.26 1.96
C GLY A 153 -14.74 21.57 1.95
N SER A 154 -15.32 21.18 3.09
CA SER A 154 -16.72 20.74 3.12
C SER A 154 -17.66 21.90 3.48
N THR A 155 -17.49 23.06 2.83
CA THR A 155 -18.63 23.95 2.63
C THR A 155 -19.50 23.26 1.61
N ALA A 156 -20.59 22.67 2.09
CA ALA A 156 -21.65 22.11 1.29
C ALA A 156 -22.11 23.12 0.23
N SER A 157 -21.68 22.95 -1.01
CA SER A 157 -22.46 23.38 -2.16
C SER A 157 -23.57 22.35 -2.38
N SER A 158 -24.51 22.30 -1.44
CA SER A 158 -25.87 21.86 -1.73
C SER A 158 -26.56 22.94 -2.56
N THR A 159 -26.02 23.21 -3.76
CA THR A 159 -26.76 23.92 -4.78
C THR A 159 -27.61 22.87 -5.47
N THR A 160 -28.75 22.60 -4.83
CA THR A 160 -29.88 21.91 -5.42
C THR A 160 -30.28 22.68 -6.68
N SER A 161 -29.72 22.31 -7.83
CA SER A 161 -30.28 22.72 -9.12
C SER A 161 -31.64 22.04 -9.28
N PRO A 162 -32.74 22.78 -9.47
CA PRO A 162 -34.06 22.20 -9.70
C PRO A 162 -34.05 21.50 -11.06
N ARG A 163 -34.01 20.17 -11.06
CA ARG A 163 -34.17 19.35 -12.26
C ARG A 163 -35.67 19.21 -12.54
N LEU A 164 -36.10 19.70 -13.70
CA LEU A 164 -37.47 19.54 -14.21
C LEU A 164 -37.88 18.05 -14.27
N PRO A 165 -39.18 17.75 -14.09
CA PRO A 165 -39.70 16.39 -14.13
C PRO A 165 -39.64 15.82 -15.55
N THR A 166 -38.82 14.78 -15.75
CA THR A 166 -38.88 13.94 -16.94
C THR A 166 -40.07 12.99 -16.83
N VAL A 167 -40.99 13.13 -17.78
CA VAL A 167 -42.17 12.28 -17.99
C VAL A 167 -41.74 10.82 -18.19
N SER A 168 -42.38 9.94 -17.43
CA SER A 168 -42.21 8.49 -17.46
C SER A 168 -43.14 7.89 -18.51
N THR A 169 -42.59 7.36 -19.61
CA THR A 169 -43.32 6.46 -20.52
C THR A 169 -42.94 5.01 -20.23
N LYS A 170 -43.81 4.41 -19.43
CA LYS A 170 -43.95 2.97 -19.20
C LYS A 170 -44.44 2.31 -20.49
N VAL A 171 -43.57 1.58 -21.19
CA VAL A 171 -44.01 0.61 -22.22
C VAL A 171 -43.74 -0.79 -21.69
N LYS A 172 -44.84 -1.44 -21.34
CA LYS A 172 -44.98 -2.85 -21.00
C LYS A 172 -45.23 -3.58 -22.32
N ASN A 173 -44.36 -4.50 -22.72
CA ASN A 173 -44.73 -5.54 -23.68
C ASN A 173 -44.23 -6.90 -23.17
N THR A 174 -45.22 -7.68 -22.76
CA THR A 174 -45.18 -9.14 -22.60
C THR A 174 -45.21 -9.75 -24.00
N ASP A 175 -44.53 -10.87 -24.23
CA ASP A 175 -45.18 -12.14 -24.62
C ASP A 175 -44.16 -13.26 -24.90
N ILE A 176 -44.51 -14.44 -24.39
CA ILE A 176 -43.87 -15.75 -24.55
C ILE A 176 -44.66 -16.48 -25.66
N PRO A 177 -44.04 -17.35 -26.48
CA PRO A 177 -44.38 -18.77 -26.35
C PRO A 177 -43.19 -19.74 -26.44
N SER A 178 -43.35 -20.79 -25.65
CA SER A 178 -42.62 -22.07 -25.54
C SER A 178 -42.62 -22.94 -26.81
N SER A 179 -41.55 -23.73 -27.03
CA SER A 179 -41.55 -25.22 -27.19
C SER A 179 -40.28 -25.78 -27.89
N PRO A 180 -40.01 -27.11 -27.83
CA PRO A 180 -38.67 -27.65 -27.54
C PRO A 180 -38.05 -28.52 -28.66
N LEU A 181 -36.92 -29.15 -28.31
CA LEU A 181 -36.26 -30.37 -28.83
C LEU A 181 -35.01 -30.26 -29.73
N ALA A 182 -34.11 -31.21 -29.44
CA ALA A 182 -33.15 -31.91 -30.31
C ALA A 182 -31.75 -31.31 -30.53
N ALA A 183 -30.79 -31.94 -29.83
CA ALA A 183 -29.67 -32.72 -30.34
C ALA A 183 -28.81 -32.26 -31.53
N ASP A 184 -27.53 -32.64 -31.39
CA ASP A 184 -26.48 -32.91 -32.40
C ASP A 184 -25.49 -31.81 -32.84
N ARG A 185 -24.27 -31.98 -32.30
CA ARG A 185 -22.96 -32.18 -32.96
C ARG A 185 -22.37 -31.13 -33.94
N PRO A 186 -21.03 -31.16 -34.12
CA PRO A 186 -20.22 -29.98 -34.46
C PRO A 186 -19.79 -29.94 -35.93
N THR A 187 -19.47 -28.73 -36.42
CA THR A 187 -18.57 -28.54 -37.56
C THR A 187 -17.75 -27.25 -37.45
N THR A 188 -16.45 -27.48 -37.48
CA THR A 188 -15.30 -26.74 -38.05
C THR A 188 -15.59 -25.64 -39.09
N SER A 189 -14.64 -24.68 -39.14
CA SER A 189 -14.30 -23.75 -40.23
C SER A 189 -15.12 -22.47 -40.30
N ASP A 190 -14.49 -21.30 -40.13
CA ASP A 190 -13.89 -20.63 -41.29
C ASP A 190 -13.01 -19.42 -40.91
N SER A 191 -12.14 -19.15 -41.87
CA SER A 191 -11.07 -18.20 -42.02
C SER A 191 -11.43 -16.72 -41.80
N GLY A 192 -10.58 -16.04 -41.01
CA GLY A 192 -10.62 -14.60 -40.83
C GLY A 192 -9.98 -13.87 -42.02
N VAL A 193 -10.82 -13.32 -42.88
CA VAL A 193 -10.45 -12.24 -43.81
C VAL A 193 -10.43 -10.94 -43.00
N THR A 194 -9.24 -10.37 -42.82
CA THR A 194 -9.09 -9.01 -42.28
C THR A 194 -8.96 -8.05 -43.44
N ASP A 195 -9.98 -7.20 -43.58
CA ASP A 195 -10.06 -6.14 -44.57
C ASP A 195 -9.19 -4.95 -44.12
N LEU A 196 -8.16 -4.64 -44.91
CA LEU A 196 -7.22 -3.56 -44.68
C LEU A 196 -7.80 -2.25 -45.24
N SER A 197 -8.53 -1.51 -44.42
CA SER A 197 -8.98 -0.17 -44.76
C SER A 197 -7.84 0.85 -44.61
N ILE A 198 -7.14 1.10 -45.71
CA ILE A 198 -6.15 2.16 -45.90
C ILE A 198 -6.88 3.52 -45.82
N SER A 199 -6.59 4.31 -44.78
CA SER A 199 -7.06 5.69 -44.65
C SER A 199 -6.00 6.64 -45.21
N ILE A 200 -6.36 7.38 -46.26
CA ILE A 200 -5.53 8.38 -46.94
C ILE A 200 -5.51 9.68 -46.11
N PRO A 201 -4.34 10.33 -45.90
CA PRO A 201 -4.24 11.59 -45.19
C PRO A 201 -4.63 12.78 -46.09
N THR A 202 -5.52 13.64 -45.59
CA THR A 202 -5.84 14.93 -46.22
C THR A 202 -4.82 16.02 -45.83
N THR A 203 -4.58 16.89 -46.80
CA THR A 203 -3.48 17.85 -46.93
C THR A 203 -3.60 19.08 -46.02
N PRO A 204 -2.47 19.76 -45.72
CA PRO A 204 -2.44 20.96 -44.89
C PRO A 204 -2.87 22.21 -45.67
N LYS A 205 -3.70 23.06 -45.03
CA LYS A 205 -4.14 24.36 -45.56
C LYS A 205 -3.16 25.47 -45.14
N PRO A 206 -2.72 26.35 -46.05
CA PRO A 206 -1.74 27.40 -45.76
C PRO A 206 -2.34 28.62 -45.04
N SER A 207 -1.43 29.28 -44.34
CA SER A 207 -1.56 30.44 -43.45
C SER A 207 -1.99 31.74 -44.14
N SER A 208 -2.54 32.66 -43.35
CA SER A 208 -2.62 34.09 -43.67
C SER A 208 -2.21 34.92 -42.45
N PRO A 209 -1.39 35.98 -42.61
CA PRO A 209 -0.81 36.77 -41.53
C PRO A 209 -1.64 38.03 -41.23
N GLN A 210 -1.75 38.41 -39.95
CA GLN A 210 -2.15 39.77 -39.57
C GLN A 210 -1.77 40.09 -38.10
N PRO A 211 -1.77 41.37 -37.66
CA PRO A 211 -0.57 42.14 -37.41
C PRO A 211 -0.32 42.44 -35.93
N SER A 212 0.93 42.79 -35.66
CA SER A 212 1.50 43.26 -34.40
C SER A 212 0.84 44.54 -33.86
N THR A 213 0.28 44.45 -32.66
CA THR A 213 0.08 45.61 -31.76
C THR A 213 0.87 45.39 -30.47
N ALA A 214 1.79 46.31 -30.23
CA ALA A 214 2.58 46.44 -29.02
C ALA A 214 1.70 46.84 -27.82
N ALA A 215 1.95 46.23 -26.65
CA ALA A 215 2.21 46.93 -25.40
C ALA A 215 2.29 45.96 -24.20
N SER A 216 3.25 46.26 -23.32
CA SER A 216 3.41 45.85 -21.91
C SER A 216 4.45 44.75 -21.64
N PRO A 217 5.62 45.10 -21.08
CA PRO A 217 6.52 44.14 -20.48
C PRO A 217 5.91 43.70 -19.14
N LEU A 218 5.15 42.61 -19.15
CA LEU A 218 4.81 41.90 -17.92
C LEU A 218 6.10 41.22 -17.43
N LEU A 219 6.68 41.78 -16.37
CA LEU A 219 7.69 41.12 -15.55
C LEU A 219 7.26 39.66 -15.31
N PRO A 220 8.08 38.65 -15.64
CA PRO A 220 7.84 37.30 -15.17
C PRO A 220 8.00 37.36 -13.65
N SER A 221 6.86 37.33 -12.94
CA SER A 221 6.82 36.98 -11.53
C SER A 221 7.32 35.55 -11.44
N SER A 222 8.64 35.38 -11.37
CA SER A 222 9.31 34.18 -10.93
C SER A 222 8.93 33.94 -9.47
N ARG A 223 7.70 33.42 -9.27
CA ARG A 223 7.34 32.79 -8.02
C ARG A 223 8.35 31.66 -7.87
N PRO A 224 9.16 31.64 -6.80
CA PRO A 224 9.91 30.44 -6.48
C PRO A 224 8.86 29.34 -6.37
N SER A 225 8.92 28.36 -7.26
CA SER A 225 8.21 27.11 -7.12
C SER A 225 8.70 26.52 -5.81
N SER A 226 7.97 26.80 -4.73
CA SER A 226 8.15 26.14 -3.46
C SER A 226 7.88 24.68 -3.73
N SER A 227 8.93 23.92 -4.02
CA SER A 227 8.91 22.47 -4.06
C SER A 227 8.61 22.05 -2.64
N SER A 228 7.31 21.98 -2.31
CA SER A 228 6.88 21.36 -1.08
C SER A 228 7.37 19.92 -1.15
N PHE A 229 8.40 19.59 -0.36
CA PHE A 229 8.93 18.23 -0.21
C PHE A 229 7.89 17.25 0.35
N ILE A 230 6.69 17.72 0.67
CA ILE A 230 5.57 16.93 1.14
C ILE A 230 4.86 16.32 -0.08
N PRO A 231 4.91 14.99 -0.27
CA PRO A 231 4.19 14.34 -1.35
C PRO A 231 2.69 14.59 -1.15
N THR A 232 2.02 15.04 -2.21
CA THR A 232 0.56 15.18 -2.20
C THR A 232 -0.04 13.78 -2.30
N LEU A 233 -0.67 13.33 -1.20
CA LEU A 233 -1.33 12.05 -1.09
C LEU A 233 -2.79 12.18 -1.56
N ALA A 234 -3.18 11.46 -2.61
CA ALA A 234 -4.57 11.35 -3.03
C ALA A 234 -5.20 10.15 -2.33
N ILE A 235 -5.74 10.41 -1.13
CA ILE A 235 -6.42 9.40 -0.32
C ILE A 235 -7.92 9.45 -0.61
N PRO A 236 -8.53 8.36 -1.10
CA PRO A 236 -9.98 8.24 -1.25
C PRO A 236 -10.71 8.54 0.07
N PRO A 237 -11.86 9.23 0.04
CA PRO A 237 -12.56 9.66 1.25
C PRO A 237 -13.01 8.51 2.15
N ASP A 238 -13.31 7.34 1.58
CA ASP A 238 -13.68 6.11 2.30
C ASP A 238 -12.49 5.47 3.03
N MET A 239 -11.26 5.71 2.57
CA MET A 239 -10.03 5.16 3.14
C MET A 239 -9.45 6.03 4.26
N LYS A 240 -9.83 7.31 4.35
CA LYS A 240 -9.36 8.25 5.37
C LYS A 240 -9.55 7.75 6.82
N PRO A 241 -10.74 7.30 7.26
CA PRO A 241 -10.90 6.86 8.65
C PRO A 241 -10.05 5.62 8.97
N LEU A 242 -9.87 4.73 7.99
CA LEU A 242 -9.07 3.53 8.15
C LEU A 242 -7.57 3.86 8.28
N ILE A 243 -7.06 4.76 7.44
CA ILE A 243 -5.68 5.25 7.52
C ILE A 243 -5.43 6.06 8.80
N LEU A 244 -6.40 6.87 9.24
CA LEU A 244 -6.32 7.59 10.52
C LEU A 244 -6.22 6.63 11.71
N LEU A 245 -7.07 5.60 11.73
CA LEU A 245 -7.04 4.58 12.77
C LEU A 245 -5.72 3.78 12.73
N TYR A 246 -5.25 3.44 11.54
CA TYR A 246 -3.95 2.79 11.35
C TYR A 246 -2.80 3.64 11.91
N GLN A 247 -2.75 4.92 11.54
CA GLN A 247 -1.76 5.89 12.04
C GLN A 247 -1.79 5.97 13.56
N LEU A 248 -2.98 5.99 14.17
CA LEU A 248 -3.13 6.01 15.62
C LEU A 248 -2.54 4.76 16.28
N ILE A 249 -2.78 3.58 15.70
CA ILE A 249 -2.25 2.31 16.23
C ILE A 249 -0.72 2.28 16.12
N ILE A 250 -0.15 2.56 14.95
CA ILE A 250 1.30 2.48 14.77
C ILE A 250 2.05 3.50 15.63
N THR A 251 1.53 4.73 15.77
CA THR A 251 2.12 5.72 16.69
C THR A 251 2.02 5.30 18.15
N THR A 252 0.91 4.67 18.56
CA THR A 252 0.76 4.09 19.91
C THR A 252 1.75 2.95 20.14
N MET A 253 2.05 2.14 19.12
CA MET A 253 3.08 1.09 19.20
C MET A 253 4.47 1.68 19.43
N VAL A 254 4.86 2.73 18.70
CA VAL A 254 6.15 3.40 18.91
C VAL A 254 6.21 4.07 20.29
N ALA A 255 5.14 4.76 20.69
CA ALA A 255 5.05 5.39 22.00
C ALA A 255 5.14 4.38 23.15
N SER A 256 4.45 3.23 23.05
CA SER A 256 4.50 2.17 24.06
C SER A 256 5.86 1.47 24.11
N ALA A 257 6.50 1.23 22.96
CA ALA A 257 7.85 0.67 22.91
C ALA A 257 8.89 1.59 23.58
N THR A 258 8.81 2.90 23.30
CA THR A 258 9.73 3.90 23.87
C THR A 258 9.43 4.18 25.35
N GLY A 259 8.16 4.22 25.74
CA GLY A 259 7.75 4.44 27.13
C GLY A 259 8.13 3.29 28.07
N THR A 260 8.15 2.05 27.59
CA THR A 260 8.44 0.86 28.43
C THR A 260 9.92 0.58 28.65
N ARG A 261 10.78 0.80 27.63
CA ARG A 261 12.22 0.46 27.70
C ARG A 261 13.16 1.59 27.28
N GLY A 262 12.63 2.79 27.01
CA GLY A 262 13.40 3.95 26.56
C GLY A 262 13.60 4.00 25.03
N LEU A 263 14.07 5.16 24.55
CA LEU A 263 14.20 5.49 23.13
C LEU A 263 15.28 4.67 22.39
N THR A 264 16.30 4.21 23.11
CA THR A 264 17.45 3.45 22.56
C THR A 264 17.23 1.94 22.59
N SER A 265 16.07 1.48 23.04
CA SER A 265 15.79 0.04 23.12
C SER A 265 15.61 -0.58 21.73
N ALA A 266 15.97 -1.87 21.59
CA ALA A 266 15.69 -2.62 20.37
C ALA A 266 14.19 -2.64 20.03
N ARG A 267 13.31 -2.59 21.05
CA ARG A 267 11.86 -2.46 20.87
C ARG A 267 11.50 -1.14 20.20
N ALA A 268 12.01 -0.02 20.72
CA ALA A 268 11.78 1.30 20.14
C ALA A 268 12.27 1.37 18.69
N LEU A 269 13.49 0.88 18.43
CA LEU A 269 14.05 0.86 17.07
C LEU A 269 13.19 0.03 16.12
N GLY A 270 12.79 -1.18 16.53
CA GLY A 270 11.92 -2.04 15.72
C GLY A 270 10.57 -1.39 15.42
N ALA A 271 9.96 -0.73 16.42
CA ALA A 271 8.68 -0.04 16.23
C ALA A 271 8.80 1.18 15.29
N VAL A 272 9.88 1.95 15.39
CA VAL A 272 10.16 3.07 14.47
C VAL A 272 10.37 2.55 13.04
N MET A 273 11.12 1.46 12.86
CA MET A 273 11.31 0.84 11.54
C MET A 273 9.97 0.44 10.89
N PHE A 274 9.05 -0.13 11.67
CA PHE A 274 7.70 -0.42 11.19
C PHE A 274 6.94 0.84 10.76
N MET A 275 6.94 1.88 11.59
CA MET A 275 6.27 3.13 11.25
C MET A 275 6.80 3.73 9.95
N VAL A 276 8.12 3.78 9.77
CA VAL A 276 8.75 4.30 8.55
C VAL A 276 8.42 3.41 7.35
N SER A 277 8.43 2.09 7.51
CA SER A 277 8.02 1.15 6.46
C SER A 277 6.59 1.42 6.00
N ASP A 278 5.66 1.58 6.94
CA ASP A 278 4.25 1.81 6.64
C ASP A 278 4.03 3.15 5.94
N MET A 279 4.79 4.19 6.31
CA MET A 279 4.78 5.48 5.63
C MET A 279 5.28 5.36 4.17
N ILE A 280 6.34 4.58 3.94
CA ILE A 280 6.84 4.28 2.59
C ILE A 280 5.77 3.57 1.75
N VAL A 281 5.07 2.59 2.33
CA VAL A 281 3.97 1.88 1.66
C VAL A 281 2.82 2.83 1.36
N ALA A 282 2.45 3.71 2.30
CA ALA A 282 1.41 4.72 2.08
C ALA A 282 1.79 5.69 0.94
N TRP A 283 3.05 6.14 0.89
CA TRP A 283 3.53 6.96 -0.23
C TRP A 283 3.51 6.20 -1.55
N ASP A 284 3.94 4.94 -1.60
CA ASP A 284 3.87 4.15 -2.84
C ASP A 284 2.42 3.93 -3.31
N THR A 285 1.49 3.76 -2.37
CA THR A 285 0.07 3.46 -2.66
C THR A 285 -0.74 4.70 -3.06
N PHE A 286 -0.51 5.84 -2.40
CA PHE A 286 -1.38 7.02 -2.49
C PHE A 286 -0.70 8.28 -3.05
N SER A 287 0.59 8.24 -3.38
CA SER A 287 1.25 9.40 -4.01
C SER A 287 0.63 9.71 -5.37
N VAL A 288 0.28 10.98 -5.59
CA VAL A 288 -0.11 11.45 -6.91
C VAL A 288 1.14 11.45 -7.79
N LYS A 289 1.30 10.42 -8.62
CA LYS A 289 2.31 10.44 -9.68
C LYS A 289 1.89 11.52 -10.67
N SER A 290 2.64 12.63 -10.70
CA SER A 290 2.50 13.64 -11.73
C SER A 290 2.79 12.96 -13.05
N SER A 291 1.75 12.64 -13.82
CA SER A 291 1.92 12.05 -15.15
C SER A 291 2.83 12.98 -15.94
N PRO A 292 3.98 12.51 -16.47
CA PRO A 292 4.67 13.28 -17.48
C PRO A 292 3.68 13.44 -18.63
N THR A 293 3.42 14.70 -18.97
CA THR A 293 2.56 15.13 -20.07
C THR A 293 2.82 14.25 -21.27
N SER A 294 1.77 13.56 -21.72
CA SER A 294 1.77 12.63 -22.86
C SER A 294 2.51 13.22 -24.07
N ALA A 295 3.78 12.85 -24.27
CA ALA A 295 4.52 13.20 -25.48
C ALA A 295 5.76 12.32 -25.75
N GLU A 296 6.37 11.70 -24.74
CA GLU A 296 7.50 10.77 -24.99
C GLU A 296 7.00 9.32 -25.05
N GLY A 297 7.22 8.68 -26.19
CA GLY A 297 6.88 7.29 -26.47
C GLY A 297 7.51 6.28 -25.51
N PRO A 298 7.13 4.99 -25.63
CA PRO A 298 7.59 3.94 -24.73
C PRO A 298 9.12 3.80 -24.82
N LYS A 299 9.85 4.26 -23.79
CA LYS A 299 11.26 3.91 -23.59
C LYS A 299 11.30 2.42 -23.20
N GLN A 300 11.31 1.59 -24.22
CA GLN A 300 11.40 0.15 -24.19
C GLN A 300 12.84 -0.23 -23.79
N GLY A 301 13.12 -0.42 -22.49
CA GLY A 301 14.48 -0.78 -22.09
C GLY A 301 14.77 -1.07 -20.61
N SER A 302 13.93 -0.67 -19.65
CA SER A 302 14.18 -1.01 -18.24
C SER A 302 13.41 -2.27 -17.82
N CYS A 303 14.13 -3.39 -17.67
CA CYS A 303 13.60 -4.66 -17.16
C CYS A 303 13.23 -4.66 -15.65
N GLY A 304 12.99 -3.49 -15.04
CA GLY A 304 12.75 -3.36 -13.60
C GLY A 304 11.42 -2.67 -13.28
N ARG A 305 10.80 -3.07 -12.18
CA ARG A 305 9.56 -2.44 -11.69
C ARG A 305 9.86 -1.03 -11.18
N ASP A 306 9.22 -0.02 -11.73
CA ASP A 306 9.33 1.36 -11.22
C ASP A 306 9.06 1.40 -9.70
N GLY A 307 9.99 1.97 -8.94
CA GLY A 307 9.90 2.07 -7.48
C GLY A 307 10.40 0.85 -6.69
N TRP A 308 10.99 -0.17 -7.33
CA TRP A 308 11.49 -1.36 -6.63
C TRP A 308 12.49 -1.04 -5.50
N VAL A 309 13.31 0.01 -5.65
CA VAL A 309 14.27 0.43 -4.62
C VAL A 309 13.55 0.88 -3.35
N MET A 310 12.54 1.75 -3.49
CA MET A 310 11.76 2.26 -2.37
C MET A 310 11.00 1.14 -1.66
N ARG A 311 10.43 0.19 -2.43
CA ARG A 311 9.82 -1.02 -1.87
C ARG A 311 10.83 -1.93 -1.18
N GLY A 312 12.01 -2.13 -1.76
CA GLY A 312 13.10 -2.90 -1.17
C GLY A 312 13.53 -2.35 0.19
N VAL A 313 13.69 -1.03 0.30
CA VAL A 313 13.95 -0.35 1.58
C VAL A 313 12.80 -0.57 2.55
N GLY A 314 11.55 -0.44 2.09
CA GLY A 314 10.35 -0.77 2.89
C GLY A 314 10.40 -2.20 3.44
N TRP A 315 10.72 -3.20 2.62
CA TRP A 315 10.84 -4.59 3.05
C TRP A 315 11.92 -4.80 4.11
N VAL A 316 13.09 -4.19 3.94
CA VAL A 316 14.17 -4.26 4.93
C VAL A 316 13.73 -3.64 6.26
N LEU A 317 13.05 -2.49 6.23
CA LEU A 317 12.53 -1.84 7.43
C LEU A 317 11.43 -2.65 8.11
N TYR A 318 10.47 -3.17 7.34
CA TYR A 318 9.38 -4.01 7.83
C TYR A 318 9.89 -5.29 8.51
N PHE A 319 10.66 -6.11 7.78
CA PHE A 319 11.13 -7.38 8.31
C PHE A 319 12.27 -7.20 9.34
N GLY A 320 13.08 -6.16 9.20
CA GLY A 320 14.05 -5.76 10.22
C GLY A 320 13.37 -5.30 11.51
N GLY A 321 12.27 -4.56 11.41
CA GLY A 321 11.41 -4.18 12.53
C GLY A 321 10.81 -5.39 13.23
N GLN A 322 10.24 -6.32 12.46
CA GLN A 322 9.76 -7.61 12.98
C GLN A 322 10.86 -8.39 13.69
N TYR A 323 12.06 -8.46 13.12
CA TYR A 323 13.19 -9.11 13.75
C TYR A 323 13.55 -8.44 15.08
N LEU A 324 13.62 -7.12 15.13
CA LEU A 324 13.94 -6.44 16.39
C LEU A 324 12.84 -6.63 17.44
N LEU A 325 11.55 -6.56 17.08
CA LEU A 325 10.45 -6.72 18.02
C LEU A 325 10.27 -8.17 18.48
N ALA A 326 10.15 -9.11 17.55
CA ALA A 326 9.88 -10.52 17.84
C ALA A 326 11.13 -11.30 18.23
N ALA A 327 12.32 -10.91 17.74
CA ALA A 327 13.54 -11.67 18.00
C ALA A 327 14.39 -11.19 19.15
N ARG A 328 14.46 -9.88 19.37
CA ARG A 328 15.31 -9.31 20.44
C ARG A 328 14.51 -8.52 21.46
N GLY A 329 13.32 -8.04 21.08
CA GLY A 329 12.45 -7.24 21.91
C GLY A 329 11.64 -8.07 22.91
N ALA A 330 11.23 -9.30 22.60
CA ALA A 330 10.38 -10.09 23.49
C ALA A 330 11.05 -10.50 24.84
N ALA A 331 12.38 -10.37 24.96
CA ALA A 331 13.14 -10.63 26.19
C ALA A 331 13.28 -9.38 27.09
#